data_AF-I8U442-F1
#
_entry.id   AF-I8U442-F1
#
_cell.length_a   1.000
_cell.length_b   1.000
_cell.length_c   1.000
_cell.angle_alpha   90.00
_cell.angle_beta   90.00
_cell.angle_gamma   90.00
#
_symmetry.space_group_name_H-M   'P 1'
#
loop_
_entity.id
_entity.type
_entity.pdbx_description
1 polymer ?
#
loop_
_entity_poly.entity_id
_entity_poly.type
_entity_poly.pdbx_seq_one_letter_code
_entity_poly.pdbx_strand_id
1 'polypeptide(L)'
;MFSNLFIVVLVIIFLIVFVLYKRQMLLNLFSLEIASSTTQFQEQIEETAEVVIQRLEEKIRYLEHILIAADAKIAGLDKKMMMAEKLLDKEIKDEHLFRKLSNFSEKMKEENIETSSQQLNPIQEPIDKNYKVIDNDKEIIRNHKRDSVLALAEQGYSSIEIAKTTGISKSEIILLLQLHKK
;
A
#
# COMPACT_ATOMS: atom_id res chain seq x y z
N MET A 1 21.82 82.78 -8.77
CA MET A 1 21.34 81.58 -9.49
C MET A 1 22.29 80.38 -9.37
N PHE A 2 23.60 80.56 -9.52
CA PHE A 2 24.59 79.46 -9.40
C PHE A 2 24.58 78.73 -8.04
N SER A 3 24.37 79.43 -6.92
CA SER A 3 24.36 78.80 -5.58
C SER A 3 23.24 77.78 -5.41
N ASN A 4 22.04 78.05 -5.93
CA ASN A 4 20.93 77.09 -5.90
C ASN A 4 21.21 75.87 -6.80
N LEU A 5 21.89 76.07 -7.92
CA LEU A 5 22.26 74.98 -8.82
C LEU A 5 23.32 74.05 -8.18
N PHE A 6 24.30 74.61 -7.47
CA PHE A 6 25.27 73.82 -6.69
C PHE A 6 24.62 72.98 -5.59
N ILE A 7 23.62 73.54 -4.88
CA ILE A 7 22.89 72.83 -3.82
C ILE A 7 22.14 71.63 -4.39
N VAL A 8 21.46 71.79 -5.53
CA VAL A 8 20.73 70.70 -6.19
C VAL A 8 21.68 69.58 -6.63
N VAL A 9 22.83 69.92 -7.21
CA VAL A 9 23.84 68.92 -7.63
C VAL A 9 24.39 68.15 -6.42
N LEU A 10 24.62 68.82 -5.29
CA LEU A 10 25.14 68.20 -4.07
C LEU A 10 24.12 67.22 -3.46
N VAL A 11 22.83 67.56 -3.52
CA VAL A 11 21.74 66.66 -3.10
C VAL A 11 21.68 65.41 -4.00
N ILE A 12 21.85 65.58 -5.32
CA ILE A 12 21.85 64.44 -6.26
C ILE A 12 23.02 63.50 -5.98
N ILE A 13 24.23 64.05 -5.77
CA ILE A 13 25.42 63.25 -5.42
C ILE A 13 25.18 62.50 -4.10
N PHE A 14 24.63 63.16 -3.09
CA PHE A 14 24.30 62.54 -1.82
C PHE A 14 23.30 61.39 -1.98
N LEU A 15 22.27 61.58 -2.81
CA LEU A 15 21.29 60.53 -3.14
C LEU A 15 21.95 59.32 -3.81
N ILE A 16 22.85 59.54 -4.77
CA ILE A 16 23.57 58.45 -5.45
C ILE A 16 24.42 57.67 -4.45
N VAL A 17 25.18 58.36 -3.60
CA VAL A 17 26.00 57.72 -2.56
C VAL A 17 25.13 56.94 -1.57
N PHE A 18 23.98 57.50 -1.17
CA PHE A 18 23.03 56.83 -0.29
C PHE A 18 22.48 55.54 -0.91
N VAL A 19 22.11 55.57 -2.19
CA VAL A 19 21.62 54.39 -2.93
C VAL A 19 22.71 53.34 -3.03
N LEU A 20 23.96 53.72 -3.35
CA LEU A 20 25.09 52.79 -3.42
C LEU A 20 25.38 52.16 -2.05
N TYR A 21 25.35 52.95 -0.97
CA TYR A 21 25.55 52.46 0.39
C TYR A 21 24.46 51.46 0.79
N LYS A 22 23.18 51.79 0.54
CA LYS A 22 22.05 50.88 0.80
C LYS A 22 22.15 49.59 -0.01
N ARG A 23 22.51 49.69 -1.29
CA ARG A 23 22.73 48.54 -2.16
C ARG A 23 23.84 47.63 -1.62
N GLN A 24 24.96 48.21 -1.21
CA GLN A 24 26.09 47.46 -0.62
C GLN A 24 25.66 46.74 0.66
N MET A 25 24.88 47.40 1.53
CA MET A 25 24.41 46.81 2.78
C MET A 25 23.43 45.64 2.54
N LEU A 26 22.55 45.76 1.55
CA LEU A 26 21.64 44.67 1.16
C LEU A 26 22.41 43.46 0.62
N LEU A 27 23.41 43.66 -0.24
CA LEU A 27 24.22 42.57 -0.78
C LEU A 27 24.97 41.81 0.33
N ASN A 28 25.46 42.52 1.35
CA ASN A 28 26.13 41.90 2.50
C ASN A 28 25.18 41.08 3.39
N LEU A 29 23.90 41.44 3.44
CA LEU A 29 22.89 40.65 4.15
C LEU A 29 22.46 39.43 3.34
N PHE A 30 22.24 39.60 2.03
CA PHE A 30 21.87 38.50 1.13
C PHE A 30 22.97 37.45 0.99
N SER A 31 24.25 37.83 0.98
CA SER A 31 25.35 36.86 0.86
C SER A 31 25.48 35.96 2.10
N LEU A 32 25.17 36.46 3.30
CA LEU A 32 25.23 35.70 4.55
C LEU A 32 24.05 34.72 4.68
N GLU A 33 22.87 35.13 4.21
CA GLU A 33 21.65 34.32 4.28
C GLU A 33 21.65 33.20 3.23
N ILE A 34 22.14 33.45 2.01
CA ILE A 34 22.21 32.44 0.94
C ILE A 34 23.29 31.38 1.23
N ALA A 35 24.43 31.79 1.81
CA ALA A 35 25.48 30.86 2.18
C ALA A 35 25.02 29.90 3.30
N SER A 36 24.30 30.40 4.29
CA SER A 36 23.75 29.59 5.38
C SER A 36 22.57 28.72 4.96
N SER A 37 21.70 29.21 4.06
CA SER A 37 20.58 28.42 3.53
C SER A 37 21.05 27.24 2.68
N THR A 38 22.13 27.40 1.91
CA THR A 38 22.68 26.34 1.05
C THR A 38 23.29 25.21 1.88
N THR A 39 24.02 25.54 2.94
CA THR A 39 24.59 24.54 3.87
C THR A 39 23.51 23.77 4.63
N GLN A 40 22.47 24.46 5.10
CA GLN A 40 21.34 23.81 5.79
C GLN A 40 20.53 22.90 4.85
N PHE A 41 20.35 23.32 3.60
CA PHE A 41 19.68 22.51 2.59
C PHE A 41 20.49 21.25 2.22
N GLN A 42 21.82 21.38 2.14
CA GLN A 42 22.71 20.24 1.91
C GLN A 42 22.63 19.23 3.06
N GLU A 43 22.67 19.69 4.30
CA GLU A 43 22.54 18.85 5.50
C GLU A 43 21.18 18.12 5.55
N GLN A 44 20.09 18.81 5.20
CA GLN A 44 18.75 18.20 5.10
C GLN A 44 18.66 17.15 3.99
N ILE A 45 19.34 17.36 2.85
CA ILE A 45 19.40 16.36 1.78
C ILE A 45 20.18 15.12 2.25
N GLU A 46 21.30 15.30 2.93
CA GLU A 46 22.12 14.21 3.45
C GLU A 46 21.35 13.39 4.49
N GLU A 47 20.67 14.06 5.43
CA GLU A 47 19.80 13.42 6.41
C GLU A 47 18.63 12.66 5.75
N THR A 48 18.00 13.28 4.74
CA THR A 48 16.88 12.64 4.02
C THR A 48 17.36 11.43 3.21
N ALA A 49 18.55 11.51 2.60
CA ALA A 49 19.14 10.42 1.84
C ALA A 49 19.41 9.21 2.76
N GLU A 50 19.98 9.44 3.94
CA GLU A 50 20.28 8.38 4.90
C GLU A 50 19.00 7.69 5.39
N VAL A 51 17.96 8.46 5.72
CA VAL A 51 16.66 7.92 6.13
C VAL A 51 16.01 7.12 5.00
N VAL A 52 16.14 7.56 3.76
CA VAL A 52 15.61 6.84 2.59
C VAL A 52 16.37 5.53 2.37
N ILE A 53 17.71 5.55 2.48
CA ILE A 53 18.55 4.35 2.36
C ILE A 53 18.17 3.33 3.43
N GLN A 54 18.04 3.76 4.69
CA GLN A 54 17.68 2.87 5.79
C GLN A 54 16.30 2.23 5.59
N ARG A 55 15.31 3.01 5.12
CA ARG A 55 13.98 2.49 4.77
C ARG A 55 14.03 1.52 3.60
N LEU A 56 14.89 1.75 2.61
CA LEU A 56 15.09 0.81 1.51
C LEU A 56 15.71 -0.49 2.00
N GLU A 57 16.74 -0.42 2.84
CA GLU A 57 17.41 -1.60 3.40
C GLU A 57 16.43 -2.47 4.20
N GLU A 58 15.60 -1.84 5.05
CA GLU A 58 14.59 -2.55 5.82
C GLU A 58 13.55 -3.23 4.92
N LYS A 59 13.11 -2.53 3.85
CA LYS A 59 12.20 -3.11 2.85
C LYS A 59 12.83 -4.28 2.09
N ILE A 60 14.11 -4.18 1.73
CA ILE A 60 14.84 -5.26 1.06
C ILE A 60 14.92 -6.47 1.99
N ARG A 61 15.29 -6.28 3.26
CA ARG A 61 15.35 -7.35 4.25
C ARG A 61 14.00 -8.03 4.48
N TYR A 62 12.92 -7.24 4.49
CA TYR A 62 11.56 -7.76 4.59
C TYR A 62 11.17 -8.60 3.36
N LEU A 63 11.50 -8.12 2.15
CA LEU A 63 11.28 -8.85 0.91
C LEU A 63 12.07 -10.16 0.87
N GLU A 64 13.33 -10.16 1.28
CA GLU A 64 14.15 -11.36 1.40
C GLU A 64 13.52 -12.39 2.35
N HIS A 65 13.02 -11.94 3.50
CA HIS A 65 12.34 -12.82 4.45
C HIS A 65 11.06 -13.44 3.85
N ILE A 66 10.24 -12.65 3.15
CA ILE A 66 9.05 -13.17 2.46
C ILE A 66 9.44 -14.16 1.37
N LEU A 67 10.49 -13.87 0.61
CA LEU A 67 10.96 -14.74 -0.48
C LEU A 67 11.38 -16.10 0.07
N ILE A 68 12.17 -16.12 1.15
CA ILE A 68 12.56 -17.36 1.84
C ILE A 68 11.32 -18.12 2.34
N ALA A 69 10.35 -17.43 2.92
CA ALA A 69 9.12 -18.06 3.41
C ALA A 69 8.27 -18.63 2.25
N ALA A 70 8.22 -17.94 1.12
CA ALA A 70 7.54 -18.40 -0.08
C ALA A 70 8.20 -19.65 -0.66
N ASP A 71 9.53 -19.67 -0.79
CA ASP A 71 10.30 -20.82 -1.26
C ASP A 71 10.10 -22.04 -0.34
N ALA A 72 10.15 -21.84 0.97
CA ALA A 72 9.88 -22.90 1.94
C ALA A 72 8.46 -23.48 1.79
N LYS A 73 7.48 -22.62 1.50
CA LYS A 73 6.08 -23.04 1.29
C LYS A 73 5.90 -23.76 -0.04
N ILE A 74 6.60 -23.33 -1.10
CA ILE A 74 6.62 -24.00 -2.41
C ILE A 74 7.21 -25.40 -2.24
N ALA A 75 8.37 -25.54 -1.60
CA ALA A 75 8.99 -26.83 -1.33
C ALA A 75 8.08 -27.75 -0.48
N GLY A 76 7.37 -27.17 0.50
CA GLY A 76 6.39 -27.89 1.30
C GLY A 76 5.18 -28.38 0.49
N LEU A 77 4.68 -27.56 -0.44
CA LEU A 77 3.60 -27.92 -1.35
C LEU A 77 4.04 -28.99 -2.36
N ASP A 78 5.24 -28.87 -2.91
CA ASP A 78 5.81 -29.82 -3.86
C ASP A 78 5.94 -31.22 -3.23
N LYS A 79 6.44 -31.28 -1.99
CA LYS A 79 6.48 -32.52 -1.20
C LYS A 79 5.09 -33.12 -0.98
N LYS A 80 4.08 -32.30 -0.69
CA LYS A 80 2.69 -32.78 -0.52
C LYS A 80 2.11 -33.29 -1.84
N MET A 81 2.40 -32.61 -2.94
CA MET A 81 1.97 -33.01 -4.28
C MET A 81 2.59 -34.36 -4.67
N MET A 82 3.88 -34.54 -4.42
CA MET A 82 4.60 -35.79 -4.67
C MET A 82 4.07 -36.96 -3.80
N MET A 83 3.67 -36.68 -2.55
CA MET A 83 3.01 -37.68 -1.70
C MET A 83 1.61 -38.03 -2.19
N ALA A 84 0.83 -37.04 -2.61
CA ALA A 84 -0.51 -37.24 -3.17
C ALA A 84 -0.46 -38.04 -4.47
N GLU A 85 0.49 -37.74 -5.36
CA GLU A 85 0.71 -38.48 -6.61
C GLU A 85 1.10 -39.93 -6.34
N LYS A 86 1.97 -40.18 -5.35
CA LYS A 86 2.34 -41.54 -4.94
C LYS A 86 1.18 -42.33 -4.35
N LEU A 87 0.26 -41.67 -3.65
CA LEU A 87 -0.97 -42.30 -3.16
C LEU A 87 -1.91 -42.64 -4.32
N LEU A 88 -2.07 -41.73 -5.28
CA LEU A 88 -2.90 -41.93 -6.47
C LEU A 88 -2.37 -43.10 -7.34
N ASP A 89 -1.06 -43.18 -7.58
CA ASP A 89 -0.47 -44.30 -8.35
C ASP A 89 -0.61 -45.66 -7.65
N LYS A 90 -0.68 -45.66 -6.31
CA LYS A 90 -0.94 -46.87 -5.52
C LYS A 90 -2.41 -47.28 -5.60
N GLU A 91 -3.32 -46.32 -5.54
CA GLU A 91 -4.77 -46.54 -5.64
C GLU A 91 -5.18 -47.05 -7.03
N ILE A 92 -4.57 -46.52 -8.10
CA ILE A 92 -4.78 -47.00 -9.48
C ILE A 92 -4.27 -48.45 -9.67
N LYS A 93 -3.20 -48.85 -8.97
CA LYS A 93 -2.71 -50.24 -8.97
C LYS A 93 -3.64 -51.19 -8.22
N ASP A 94 -4.24 -50.73 -7.12
CA ASP A 94 -5.21 -51.51 -6.34
C ASP A 94 -6.59 -51.57 -7.04
N GLU A 95 -6.95 -50.57 -7.85
CA GLU A 95 -8.18 -50.57 -8.66
C GLU A 95 -8.15 -51.65 -9.76
N HIS A 96 -6.96 -51.97 -10.30
CA HIS A 96 -6.78 -53.08 -11.23
C HIS A 96 -6.93 -54.46 -10.55
N LEU A 97 -6.76 -54.52 -9.22
CA LEU A 97 -7.11 -55.70 -8.42
C LEU A 97 -8.60 -55.73 -8.09
N PHE A 98 -9.22 -54.57 -7.81
CA PHE A 98 -10.67 -54.45 -7.62
C PHE A 98 -11.47 -54.84 -8.88
N ARG A 99 -11.00 -54.50 -10.09
CA ARG A 99 -11.63 -54.98 -11.34
C ARG A 99 -11.54 -56.50 -11.53
N LYS A 100 -10.56 -57.16 -10.89
CA LYS A 100 -10.43 -58.62 -10.90
C LYS A 100 -11.32 -59.28 -9.81
N LEU A 101 -11.58 -58.58 -8.71
CA LEU A 101 -12.53 -59.01 -7.67
C LEU A 101 -14.00 -58.68 -7.99
N SER A 102 -14.29 -57.62 -8.77
CA SER A 102 -15.66 -57.24 -9.15
C SER A 102 -16.33 -58.31 -10.02
N ASN A 103 -15.56 -59.01 -10.86
CA ASN A 103 -16.05 -60.17 -11.62
C ASN A 103 -16.34 -61.40 -10.74
N PHE A 104 -15.95 -61.39 -9.47
CA PHE A 104 -16.26 -62.45 -8.51
C PHE A 104 -17.42 -62.07 -7.58
N SER A 105 -17.77 -60.78 -7.49
CA SER A 105 -18.76 -60.24 -6.55
C SER A 105 -20.09 -59.82 -7.22
N GLU A 106 -20.27 -60.06 -8.51
CA GLU A 106 -21.53 -59.80 -9.24
C GLU A 106 -22.59 -60.91 -9.01
N LYS A 107 -22.63 -61.48 -7.80
CA LYS A 107 -23.67 -62.45 -7.38
C LYS A 107 -24.25 -62.19 -5.99
N MET A 108 -23.96 -61.06 -5.35
CA MET A 108 -24.62 -60.73 -4.09
C MET A 108 -24.67 -59.23 -3.86
N LYS A 109 -25.90 -58.78 -3.53
CA LYS A 109 -26.29 -57.47 -2.97
C LYS A 109 -26.57 -56.33 -3.94
N GLU A 110 -27.78 -56.38 -4.50
CA GLU A 110 -28.74 -55.29 -4.26
C GLU A 110 -28.93 -55.13 -2.74
N GLU A 111 -28.85 -53.89 -2.23
CA GLU A 111 -29.85 -53.27 -1.34
C GLU A 111 -29.25 -52.08 -0.56
N ASN A 112 -29.97 -50.96 -0.63
CA ASN A 112 -29.95 -49.76 0.22
C ASN A 112 -28.97 -48.61 -0.07
N ILE A 113 -29.59 -47.62 -0.72
CA ILE A 113 -29.39 -46.17 -0.69
C ILE A 113 -29.71 -45.65 0.72
N GLU A 114 -28.92 -44.69 1.24
CA GLU A 114 -29.36 -43.42 1.86
C GLU A 114 -28.15 -42.72 2.53
N THR A 115 -27.69 -41.60 1.99
CA THR A 115 -28.02 -40.21 2.40
C THR A 115 -27.42 -39.80 3.75
N SER A 116 -26.34 -39.00 3.73
CA SER A 116 -26.04 -38.07 4.84
C SER A 116 -25.15 -36.91 4.36
N SER A 117 -25.80 -35.80 4.09
CA SER A 117 -25.19 -34.48 3.92
C SER A 117 -25.09 -33.84 5.31
N GLN A 118 -23.89 -33.47 5.76
CA GLN A 118 -23.74 -32.56 6.90
C GLN A 118 -22.82 -31.38 6.55
N GLN A 119 -23.43 -30.22 6.70
CA GLN A 119 -22.90 -28.87 6.57
C GLN A 119 -22.64 -28.31 7.98
N LEU A 120 -21.70 -27.35 8.07
CA LEU A 120 -21.39 -26.41 9.17
C LEU A 120 -20.50 -26.86 10.34
N ASN A 121 -19.32 -26.22 10.41
CA ASN A 121 -18.89 -25.42 11.57
C ASN A 121 -17.73 -24.46 11.17
N PRO A 122 -17.83 -23.14 11.38
CA PRO A 122 -16.68 -22.26 11.48
C PRO A 122 -16.18 -22.24 12.94
N ILE A 123 -14.90 -22.59 13.14
CA ILE A 123 -14.23 -22.54 14.44
C ILE A 123 -14.02 -21.07 14.83
N GLN A 124 -14.66 -20.66 15.92
CA GLN A 124 -14.29 -19.48 16.70
C GLN A 124 -13.19 -19.86 17.69
N GLU A 125 -12.11 -19.09 17.74
CA GLU A 125 -11.15 -19.09 18.84
C GLU A 125 -10.73 -17.65 19.21
N PRO A 126 -10.24 -17.44 20.44
CA PRO A 126 -10.63 -16.31 21.28
C PRO A 126 -9.73 -15.09 21.13
N ILE A 127 -10.34 -13.96 21.46
CA ILE A 127 -9.76 -12.63 21.59
C ILE A 127 -8.73 -12.66 22.74
N ASP A 128 -7.44 -12.54 22.41
CA ASP A 128 -6.45 -12.04 23.36
C ASP A 128 -6.02 -10.63 22.96
N LYS A 129 -6.08 -9.74 23.94
CA LYS A 129 -5.85 -8.31 23.80
C LYS A 129 -4.35 -8.08 23.78
N ASN A 130 -3.93 -7.17 22.89
CA ASN A 130 -2.66 -6.45 22.90
C ASN A 130 -1.63 -6.94 21.87
N TYR A 131 -1.93 -6.70 20.58
CA TYR A 131 -0.89 -6.50 19.57
C TYR A 131 -1.28 -5.28 18.73
N LYS A 132 -0.37 -4.30 18.68
CA LYS A 132 -0.45 -3.13 17.81
C LYS A 132 -0.22 -3.62 16.37
N VAL A 133 -1.27 -4.13 15.73
CA VAL A 133 -1.26 -4.51 14.31
C VAL A 133 -1.24 -3.23 13.49
N ILE A 134 -0.14 -3.07 12.77
CA ILE A 134 0.20 -1.97 11.88
C ILE A 134 -0.74 -2.01 10.66
N ASP A 135 -1.18 -0.81 10.27
CA ASP A 135 -2.08 -0.32 9.20
C ASP A 135 -2.41 -1.11 7.91
N ASN A 136 -1.90 -2.32 7.68
CA ASN A 136 -2.07 -3.01 6.40
C ASN A 136 -3.52 -3.53 6.18
N ASP A 137 -4.17 -4.04 7.23
CA ASP A 137 -5.55 -4.53 7.12
C ASP A 137 -6.55 -3.38 6.88
N LYS A 138 -6.26 -2.18 7.40
CA LYS A 138 -7.10 -1.00 7.18
C LYS A 138 -7.02 -0.50 5.74
N GLU A 139 -5.86 -0.61 5.11
CA GLU A 139 -5.67 -0.19 3.72
C GLU A 139 -6.36 -1.15 2.74
N ILE A 140 -6.28 -2.46 2.99
CA ILE A 140 -6.99 -3.49 2.20
C ILE A 140 -8.51 -3.30 2.33
N ILE A 141 -9.03 -3.09 3.54
CA ILE A 141 -10.45 -2.83 3.77
C ILE A 141 -10.87 -1.50 3.12
N ARG A 142 -10.01 -0.48 3.15
CA ARG A 142 -10.31 0.83 2.54
C ARG A 142 -10.38 0.73 1.02
N ASN A 143 -9.46 0.03 0.38
CA ASN A 143 -9.48 -0.14 -1.07
C ASN A 143 -10.69 -0.95 -1.54
N HIS A 144 -11.03 -2.05 -0.86
CA HIS A 144 -12.23 -2.82 -1.20
C HIS A 144 -13.53 -1.99 -1.06
N LYS A 145 -13.61 -1.11 -0.06
CA LYS A 145 -14.75 -0.20 0.09
C LYS A 145 -14.81 0.87 -0.99
N ARG A 146 -13.66 1.39 -1.45
CA ARG A 146 -13.59 2.35 -2.55
C ARG A 146 -14.08 1.73 -3.86
N ASP A 147 -13.63 0.51 -4.17
CA ASP A 147 -14.06 -0.21 -5.36
C ASP A 147 -15.58 -0.50 -5.33
N SER A 148 -16.11 -0.80 -4.14
CA SER A 148 -17.55 -1.00 -3.94
C SER A 148 -18.36 0.30 -4.12
N VAL A 149 -17.84 1.45 -3.67
CA VAL A 149 -18.47 2.77 -3.88
C VAL A 149 -18.53 3.12 -5.36
N LEU A 150 -17.45 2.85 -6.11
CA LEU A 150 -17.38 3.11 -7.55
C LEU A 150 -18.36 2.21 -8.32
N ALA A 151 -18.37 0.91 -8.03
CA ALA A 151 -19.27 -0.05 -8.68
C ALA A 151 -20.76 0.30 -8.46
N LEU A 152 -21.13 0.73 -7.25
CA LEU A 152 -22.50 1.17 -6.96
C LEU A 152 -22.84 2.51 -7.63
N ALA A 153 -21.89 3.44 -7.74
CA ALA A 153 -22.14 4.69 -8.44
C ALA A 153 -22.29 4.51 -9.95
N GLU A 154 -21.54 3.59 -10.56
CA GLU A 154 -21.68 3.22 -11.97
C GLU A 154 -23.03 2.56 -12.27
N GLN A 155 -23.59 1.84 -11.30
CA GLN A 155 -24.95 1.29 -11.35
C GLN A 155 -26.06 2.34 -11.17
N GLY A 156 -25.69 3.62 -10.95
CA GLY A 156 -26.64 4.74 -10.84
C GLY A 156 -27.22 4.97 -9.45
N TYR A 157 -26.67 4.33 -8.41
CA TYR A 157 -27.14 4.52 -7.03
C TYR A 157 -26.82 5.92 -6.51
N SER A 158 -27.72 6.47 -5.69
CA SER A 158 -27.53 7.78 -5.08
C SER A 158 -26.44 7.74 -4.01
N SER A 159 -25.69 8.83 -3.84
CA SER A 159 -24.62 8.94 -2.82
C SER A 159 -25.11 8.66 -1.39
N ILE A 160 -26.41 8.80 -1.13
CA ILE A 160 -27.05 8.49 0.17
C ILE A 160 -27.23 6.97 0.35
N GLU A 161 -27.58 6.26 -0.71
CA GLU A 161 -27.78 4.81 -0.70
C GLU A 161 -26.43 4.08 -0.60
N ILE A 162 -25.43 4.58 -1.33
CA ILE A 162 -24.05 4.08 -1.24
C ILE A 162 -23.50 4.27 0.18
N ALA A 163 -23.79 5.40 0.83
CA ALA A 163 -23.36 5.64 2.22
C ALA A 163 -23.97 4.63 3.19
N LYS A 164 -25.25 4.29 2.98
CA LYS A 164 -25.98 3.33 3.82
C LYS A 164 -25.48 1.90 3.63
N THR A 165 -25.10 1.50 2.42
CA THR A 165 -24.63 0.15 2.11
C THR A 165 -23.15 -0.06 2.43
N THR A 166 -22.30 0.93 2.18
CA THR A 166 -20.83 0.81 2.35
C THR A 166 -20.34 1.28 3.73
N GLY A 167 -21.20 1.99 4.48
CA GLY A 167 -20.84 2.60 5.76
C GLY A 167 -19.85 3.76 5.64
N ILE A 168 -19.65 4.30 4.43
CA ILE A 168 -18.80 5.45 4.16
C ILE A 168 -19.63 6.74 4.24
N SER A 169 -19.04 7.83 4.74
CA SER A 169 -19.72 9.12 4.83
C SER A 169 -20.10 9.66 3.44
N LYS A 170 -21.27 10.30 3.33
CA LYS A 170 -21.76 10.90 2.08
C LYS A 170 -20.73 11.85 1.46
N SER A 171 -20.04 12.65 2.28
CA SER A 171 -19.02 13.59 1.84
C SER A 171 -17.79 12.91 1.23
N GLU A 172 -17.37 11.77 1.80
CA GLU A 172 -16.24 10.99 1.29
C GLU A 172 -16.58 10.28 -0.01
N ILE A 173 -17.82 9.80 -0.17
CA ILE A 173 -18.31 9.23 -1.43
C ILE A 173 -18.34 10.28 -2.54
N ILE A 174 -18.85 11.48 -2.26
CA ILE A 174 -18.89 12.57 -3.26
C ILE A 174 -17.48 12.94 -3.72
N LEU A 175 -16.53 13.07 -2.78
CA LEU A 175 -15.13 13.36 -3.10
C LEU A 175 -14.52 12.26 -3.98
N LEU A 176 -14.78 10.99 -3.63
CA LEU A 176 -14.27 9.85 -4.38
C LEU A 176 -14.82 9.80 -5.80
N LEU A 177 -16.10 10.10 -5.98
CA LEU A 177 -16.74 10.15 -7.30
C LEU A 177 -16.25 11.33 -8.14
N GLN A 178 -16.02 12.50 -7.53
CA GLN A 178 -15.46 13.65 -8.23
C GLN A 178 -14.02 13.41 -8.73
N LEU A 179 -13.22 12.65 -7.98
CA LEU A 179 -11.85 12.33 -8.35
C LEU A 179 -11.79 11.32 -9.53
N HIS A 180 -12.78 10.43 -9.62
CA HIS A 180 -12.85 9.36 -10.63
C HIS A 180 -13.60 9.77 -11.91
N LYS A 181 -14.46 10.80 -11.85
CA LYS A 181 -15.23 11.30 -12.99
C LYS A 181 -14.35 12.23 -13.86
N LYS A 182 -13.55 11.64 -14.76
CA LYS A 182 -13.00 12.36 -15.93
C LYS A 182 -14.10 12.68 -16.93
#